data_AF-A0A3B8PT70-F1
#
_entry.id   AF-A0A3B8PT70-F1
#
_cell.length_a   1.000
_cell.length_b   1.000
_cell.length_c   1.000
_cell.angle_alpha   90.00
_cell.angle_beta   90.00
_cell.angle_gamma   90.00
#
_symmetry.space_group_name_H-M   'P 1'
#
loop_
_entity.id
_entity.type
_entity.pdbx_description
1 polymer ?
#
loop_
_entity_poly.entity_id
_entity_poly.type
_entity_poly.pdbx_seq_one_letter_code
_entity_poly.pdbx_strand_id
1 'polypeptide(L)'
;MTSLRFACRWPTATLVVGLAVAVSLGIFVAGTTRPVRAQPKKQATKAATAEILTETDIVDQVTGSLGRSVKYMAGVQIRDGSPMDGAWDDCNAPNAMAILSIMGLGHVPGRGPYTDVLERAKKYILRTQQDSGLFRSKRIAG
;
A
#
# COMPACT_ATOMS: atom_id res chain seq x y z
N MET A 1 -49.39 6.60 -50.80
CA MET A 1 -50.67 6.87 -50.11
C MET A 1 -51.04 5.55 -49.44
N THR A 2 -51.14 5.37 -48.13
CA THR A 2 -51.64 6.24 -47.07
C THR A 2 -51.12 5.70 -45.74
N SER A 3 -50.73 6.61 -44.84
CA SER A 3 -50.23 6.36 -43.50
C SER A 3 -51.34 5.90 -42.56
N LEU A 4 -51.08 4.92 -41.67
CA LEU A 4 -51.88 4.74 -40.45
C LEU A 4 -50.94 4.63 -39.24
N ARG A 5 -51.04 5.63 -38.36
CA ARG A 5 -50.33 5.74 -37.09
C ARG A 5 -51.10 4.93 -36.04
N PHE A 6 -50.45 3.97 -35.37
CA PHE A 6 -50.95 3.39 -34.13
C PHE A 6 -50.16 3.96 -32.94
N ALA A 7 -50.84 4.80 -32.17
CA ALA A 7 -50.40 5.27 -30.87
C ALA A 7 -50.62 4.16 -29.83
N CYS A 8 -49.54 3.60 -29.29
CA CYS A 8 -49.61 2.71 -28.13
C CYS A 8 -49.19 3.51 -26.88
N ARG A 9 -50.19 3.97 -26.14
CA ARG A 9 -50.03 4.56 -24.80
C ARG A 9 -49.61 3.44 -23.84
N TRP A 10 -48.32 3.33 -23.53
CA TRP A 10 -47.86 2.47 -22.45
C TRP A 10 -48.08 3.15 -21.09
N PRO A 11 -48.75 2.49 -20.14
CA PRO A 11 -49.11 3.08 -18.87
C PRO A 11 -47.86 3.22 -18.00
N THR A 12 -47.55 4.47 -17.63
CA THR A 12 -46.51 4.87 -16.67
C THR A 12 -46.68 4.28 -15.26
N ALA A 13 -47.76 3.52 -15.04
CA ALA A 13 -48.14 2.96 -13.74
C ALA A 13 -47.27 1.77 -13.28
N THR A 14 -46.60 1.04 -14.19
CA THR A 14 -45.77 -0.11 -13.79
C THR A 14 -44.36 0.28 -13.34
N LEU A 15 -43.85 1.44 -13.76
CA LEU A 15 -42.52 1.92 -13.37
C LEU A 15 -42.51 2.51 -11.95
N VAL A 16 -43.61 3.12 -11.50
CA VAL A 16 -43.70 3.74 -10.17
C VAL A 16 -43.84 2.68 -9.07
N VAL A 17 -44.56 1.57 -9.33
CA VAL A 17 -44.70 0.47 -8.35
C VAL A 17 -43.38 -0.30 -8.20
N GLY A 18 -42.63 -0.49 -9.28
CA GLY A 18 -41.29 -1.11 -9.21
C GLY A 18 -40.28 -0.27 -8.40
N LEU A 19 -40.35 1.06 -8.50
CA LEU A 19 -39.46 1.96 -7.76
C LEU A 19 -39.79 1.99 -6.26
N ALA A 20 -41.07 1.89 -5.88
CA ALA A 20 -41.49 1.90 -4.48
C ALA A 20 -41.09 0.62 -3.71
N VAL A 21 -41.07 -0.54 -4.37
CA VAL A 21 -40.63 -1.81 -3.76
C VAL A 21 -39.10 -1.86 -3.60
N ALA A 22 -38.34 -1.27 -4.53
CA ALA A 22 -36.88 -1.17 -4.41
C ALA A 22 -36.43 -0.19 -3.30
N VAL A 23 -37.17 0.90 -3.09
CA VAL A 23 -36.85 1.88 -2.03
C VAL A 23 -37.24 1.36 -0.64
N SER A 24 -38.27 0.52 -0.52
CA SER A 24 -38.66 -0.09 0.76
C SER A 24 -37.80 -1.29 1.17
N LEU A 25 -37.12 -1.96 0.23
CA LEU A 25 -36.12 -2.99 0.56
C LEU A 25 -34.70 -2.42 0.76
N GLY A 26 -34.42 -1.22 0.24
CA GLY A 26 -33.10 -0.56 0.35
C GLY A 26 -32.84 0.18 1.66
N ILE A 27 -33.86 0.40 2.50
CA ILE A 27 -33.73 1.15 3.77
C ILE A 27 -33.51 0.21 4.98
N PHE A 28 -33.54 -1.11 4.79
CA PHE A 28 -33.35 -2.09 5.87
C PHE A 28 -31.93 -2.67 5.99
N VAL A 29 -30.89 -1.91 5.61
CA VAL A 29 -29.47 -2.28 5.83
C VAL A 29 -28.67 -1.17 6.55
N ALA A 30 -29.36 -0.23 7.21
CA ALA A 30 -28.71 0.88 7.93
C ALA A 30 -28.97 0.92 9.45
N GLY A 31 -29.59 -0.12 10.03
CA GLY A 31 -30.08 -0.09 11.42
C GLY A 31 -29.73 -1.28 12.31
N THR A 32 -28.96 -2.27 11.85
CA THR A 32 -28.43 -3.27 12.81
C THR A 32 -27.25 -2.64 13.50
N THR A 33 -27.47 -2.18 14.73
CA THR A 33 -26.43 -2.10 15.76
C THR A 33 -25.66 -3.41 15.71
N ARG A 34 -24.53 -3.45 15.00
CA ARG A 34 -23.59 -4.55 15.17
C ARG A 34 -23.24 -4.50 16.65
N PRO A 35 -23.62 -5.49 17.47
CA PRO A 35 -23.08 -5.53 18.81
C PRO A 35 -21.57 -5.53 18.60
N VAL A 36 -20.89 -4.51 19.14
CA VAL A 36 -19.44 -4.54 19.28
C VAL A 36 -19.19 -5.67 20.26
N ARG A 37 -19.14 -6.90 19.74
CA ARG A 37 -18.63 -8.03 20.47
C ARG A 37 -17.17 -7.69 20.63
N ALA A 38 -16.79 -7.27 21.84
CA ALA A 38 -15.39 -7.18 22.22
C ALA A 38 -14.71 -8.44 21.68
N GLN A 39 -13.68 -8.28 20.85
CA GLN A 39 -12.85 -9.44 20.53
C GLN A 39 -12.49 -10.06 21.88
N PRO A 40 -12.73 -11.36 22.10
CA PRO A 40 -12.24 -12.00 23.31
C PRO A 40 -10.76 -11.62 23.34
N LYS A 41 -10.36 -10.85 24.36
CA LYS A 41 -8.97 -10.51 24.61
C LYS A 41 -8.30 -11.86 24.58
N LYS A 42 -7.62 -12.18 23.47
CA LYS A 42 -6.90 -13.44 23.31
C LYS A 42 -6.03 -13.43 24.54
N GLN A 43 -6.38 -14.28 25.52
CA GLN A 43 -5.74 -14.28 26.82
C GLN A 43 -4.28 -14.31 26.45
N ALA A 44 -3.56 -13.21 26.68
CA ALA A 44 -2.17 -13.15 26.33
C ALA A 44 -1.60 -14.30 27.12
N THR A 45 -1.29 -15.40 26.43
CA THR A 45 -0.73 -16.57 27.05
C THR A 45 0.47 -16.01 27.77
N LYS A 46 0.36 -15.98 29.09
CA LYS A 46 1.30 -15.37 30.03
C LYS A 46 2.67 -15.58 29.42
N ALA A 47 3.33 -14.49 29.04
CA ALA A 47 4.56 -14.49 28.26
C ALA A 47 5.37 -15.72 28.68
N ALA A 48 5.52 -16.67 27.74
CA ALA A 48 6.34 -17.85 27.96
C ALA A 48 7.60 -17.32 28.64
N THR A 49 7.89 -17.79 29.86
CA THR A 49 9.00 -17.38 30.70
C THR A 49 10.13 -16.97 29.78
N ALA A 50 10.40 -15.66 29.68
CA ALA A 50 11.30 -15.14 28.65
C ALA A 50 12.61 -15.89 28.83
N GLU A 51 12.89 -16.80 27.89
CA GLU A 51 14.14 -17.52 27.87
C GLU A 51 15.21 -16.43 27.86
N ILE A 52 16.11 -16.46 28.84
CA ILE A 52 17.14 -15.45 28.97
C ILE A 52 18.07 -15.67 27.79
N LEU A 53 17.86 -14.91 26.72
CA LEU A 53 18.71 -14.93 25.55
C LEU A 53 20.10 -14.47 25.93
N THR A 54 21.12 -15.17 25.43
CA THR A 54 22.48 -14.66 25.52
C THR A 54 22.64 -13.44 24.63
N GLU A 55 23.68 -12.63 24.87
CA GLU A 55 23.98 -11.49 23.99
C GLU A 55 24.20 -11.94 22.53
N THR A 56 24.77 -13.13 22.33
CA THR A 56 24.97 -13.69 20.98
C THR A 56 23.63 -14.00 20.31
N ASP A 57 22.70 -14.62 21.03
CA ASP A 57 21.37 -14.93 20.50
C ASP A 57 20.62 -13.65 20.10
N ILE A 58 20.75 -12.57 20.90
CA ILE A 58 20.15 -11.26 20.59
C ILE A 58 20.78 -10.68 19.32
N VAL A 59 22.11 -10.70 19.20
CA VAL A 59 22.82 -10.18 18.02
C VAL A 59 22.42 -10.94 16.77
N ASP A 60 22.36 -12.27 16.82
CA ASP A 60 21.96 -13.12 15.69
C ASP A 60 20.51 -12.88 15.29
N GLN A 61 19.61 -12.76 16.26
CA GLN A 61 18.20 -12.47 16.01
C GLN A 61 18.01 -11.10 15.34
N VAL A 62 18.68 -10.07 15.84
CA VAL A 62 18.61 -8.71 15.29
C VAL A 62 19.21 -8.67 13.89
N THR A 63 20.42 -9.22 13.72
CA THR A 63 21.12 -9.25 12.43
C THR A 63 20.34 -10.03 11.38
N GLY A 64 19.76 -11.18 11.76
CA GLY A 64 18.88 -11.95 10.89
C GLY A 64 17.63 -11.15 10.50
N SER A 65 17.07 -10.37 11.43
CA SER A 65 15.90 -9.52 11.15
C SER A 65 16.21 -8.38 10.18
N LEU A 66 17.38 -7.75 10.33
CA LEU A 66 17.89 -6.73 9.42
C LEU A 66 18.17 -7.30 8.02
N GLY A 67 18.74 -8.50 7.94
CA GLY A 67 18.94 -9.19 6.66
C GLY A 67 17.63 -9.47 5.92
N ARG A 68 16.59 -9.90 6.65
CA ARG A 68 15.25 -10.11 6.07
C ARG A 68 14.59 -8.82 5.60
N SER A 69 14.75 -7.72 6.34
CA SER A 69 14.15 -6.43 5.98
C SER A 69 14.73 -5.90 4.67
N VAL A 70 16.06 -5.89 4.51
CA VAL A 70 16.70 -5.45 3.26
C VAL A 70 16.32 -6.35 2.09
N LYS A 71 16.28 -7.66 2.29
CA LYS A 71 15.84 -8.60 1.26
C LYS A 71 14.41 -8.31 0.80
N TYR A 72 13.50 -8.06 1.75
CA TYR A 72 12.14 -7.64 1.43
C TYR A 72 12.12 -6.33 0.65
N MET A 73 12.83 -5.31 1.14
CA MET A 73 12.91 -3.99 0.49
C MET A 73 13.41 -4.10 -0.96
N ALA A 74 14.46 -4.88 -1.21
CA ALA A 74 14.95 -5.15 -2.55
C ALA A 74 13.91 -5.83 -3.44
N GLY A 75 13.09 -6.73 -2.89
CA GLY A 75 12.04 -7.46 -3.60
C GLY A 75 10.83 -6.62 -3.98
N VAL A 76 10.51 -5.59 -3.19
CA VAL A 76 9.36 -4.70 -3.45
C VAL A 76 9.71 -3.40 -4.18
N GLN A 77 11.00 -3.19 -4.50
CA GLN A 77 11.42 -2.04 -5.30
C GLN A 77 10.84 -2.15 -6.72
N ILE A 78 10.32 -1.05 -7.26
CA ILE A 78 9.74 -1.01 -8.61
C ILE A 78 10.83 -1.28 -9.66
N ARG A 79 10.61 -2.28 -10.53
CA ARG A 79 11.59 -2.83 -11.50
C ARG A 79 11.04 -2.93 -12.93
N ASP A 80 10.13 -2.04 -13.29
CA ASP A 80 9.35 -2.12 -14.52
C ASP A 80 9.89 -1.25 -15.68
N GLY A 81 11.02 -0.56 -15.47
CA GLY A 81 11.60 0.38 -16.44
C GLY A 81 10.81 1.69 -16.60
N SER A 82 9.76 1.89 -15.82
CA SER A 82 8.97 3.13 -15.82
C SER A 82 9.79 4.31 -15.27
N PRO A 83 9.28 5.55 -15.35
CA PRO A 83 9.85 6.68 -14.61
C PRO A 83 9.88 6.50 -13.08
N MET A 84 9.28 5.44 -12.55
CA MET A 84 9.30 5.04 -11.14
C MET A 84 10.30 3.91 -10.85
N ASP A 85 10.97 3.35 -11.86
CA ASP A 85 11.97 2.29 -11.66
C ASP A 85 13.05 2.72 -10.65
N GLY A 86 13.27 1.89 -9.64
CA GLY A 86 14.19 2.16 -8.55
C GLY A 86 13.57 2.82 -7.32
N ALA A 87 12.31 3.23 -7.38
CA ALA A 87 11.57 3.73 -6.23
C ALA A 87 10.82 2.61 -5.47
N TRP A 88 10.33 2.98 -4.29
CA TRP A 88 9.33 2.25 -3.50
C TRP A 88 7.99 2.99 -3.43
N ASP A 89 8.01 4.30 -3.67
CA ASP A 89 6.85 5.18 -3.68
C ASP A 89 7.14 6.45 -4.52
N ASP A 90 6.14 7.29 -4.76
CA ASP A 90 6.26 8.59 -5.46
C ASP A 90 6.75 9.75 -4.57
N CYS A 91 7.02 9.47 -3.28
CA CYS A 91 7.56 10.42 -2.31
C CYS A 91 9.06 10.19 -2.07
N ASN A 92 9.88 11.25 -2.12
CA ASN A 92 11.32 11.15 -1.92
C ASN A 92 11.72 10.79 -0.49
N ALA A 93 10.94 11.17 0.52
CA ALA A 93 11.25 10.88 1.93
C ALA A 93 11.36 9.36 2.23
N PRO A 94 10.35 8.51 1.93
CA PRO A 94 10.48 7.07 2.14
C PRO A 94 11.55 6.43 1.25
N ASN A 95 11.74 6.94 0.02
CA ASN A 95 12.80 6.45 -0.86
C ASN A 95 14.20 6.71 -0.28
N ALA A 96 14.45 7.93 0.21
CA ALA A 96 15.71 8.28 0.86
C ALA A 96 15.94 7.46 2.14
N MET A 97 14.90 7.26 2.95
CA MET A 97 14.97 6.41 4.15
C MET A 97 15.27 4.95 3.83
N ALA A 98 14.70 4.40 2.76
CA ALA A 98 15.00 3.06 2.30
C ALA A 98 16.47 2.93 1.88
N ILE A 99 16.98 3.89 1.09
CA ILE A 99 18.40 3.94 0.70
C ILE A 99 19.31 3.98 1.94
N LEU A 100 19.04 4.89 2.88
CA LEU A 100 19.82 5.03 4.12
C LEU A 100 19.79 3.76 4.98
N SER A 101 18.64 3.10 5.08
CA SER A 101 18.47 1.89 5.88
C SER A 101 19.27 0.71 5.31
N ILE A 102 19.30 0.58 3.98
CA ILE A 102 20.11 -0.44 3.31
C ILE A 102 21.61 -0.12 3.48
N MET A 103 22.00 1.16 3.37
CA MET A 103 23.40 1.57 3.54
C MET A 103 23.88 1.50 4.99
N GLY A 104 23.00 1.71 5.97
CA GLY A 104 23.30 1.58 7.39
C GLY A 104 23.77 0.18 7.80
N LEU A 105 23.48 -0.84 6.97
CA LEU A 105 23.96 -2.21 7.14
C LEU A 105 25.29 -2.50 6.43
N GLY A 106 25.93 -1.47 5.88
CA GLY A 106 27.23 -1.57 5.21
C GLY A 106 27.15 -1.89 3.71
N HIS A 107 25.96 -1.98 3.12
CA HIS A 107 25.79 -2.08 1.68
C HIS A 107 26.02 -0.72 1.02
N VAL A 108 26.66 -0.67 -0.14
CA VAL A 108 26.96 0.62 -0.81
C VAL A 108 26.69 0.53 -2.31
N PRO A 109 26.39 1.65 -2.98
CA PRO A 109 26.32 1.67 -4.45
C PRO A 109 27.65 1.19 -5.06
N GLY A 110 27.60 0.31 -6.06
CA GLY A 110 28.78 -0.23 -6.74
C GLY A 110 29.44 -1.44 -6.06
N ARG A 111 29.00 -1.89 -4.88
CA ARG A 111 29.59 -3.06 -4.19
C ARG A 111 28.56 -3.84 -3.38
N GLY A 112 28.75 -5.16 -3.30
CA GLY A 112 27.96 -6.04 -2.45
C GLY A 112 26.63 -6.46 -3.09
N PRO A 113 25.82 -7.27 -2.37
CA PRO A 113 24.68 -7.97 -2.95
C PRO A 113 23.51 -7.05 -3.37
N TYR A 114 23.44 -5.83 -2.81
CA TYR A 114 22.38 -4.86 -3.09
C TYR A 114 22.85 -3.69 -3.96
N THR A 115 23.98 -3.84 -4.67
CA THR A 115 24.53 -2.78 -5.56
C THR A 115 23.50 -2.29 -6.57
N ASP A 116 22.80 -3.18 -7.27
CA ASP A 116 21.84 -2.81 -8.31
C ASP A 116 20.59 -2.11 -7.74
N VAL A 117 20.17 -2.52 -6.54
CA VAL A 117 19.06 -1.91 -5.80
C VAL A 117 19.40 -0.46 -5.46
N LEU A 118 20.59 -0.23 -4.91
CA LEU A 118 21.08 1.08 -4.54
C LEU A 118 21.36 1.96 -5.76
N GLU A 119 21.92 1.41 -6.84
CA GLU A 119 22.18 2.13 -8.08
C GLU A 119 20.89 2.63 -8.74
N ARG A 120 19.85 1.78 -8.79
CA ARG A 120 18.53 2.18 -9.31
C ARG A 120 17.84 3.21 -8.42
N ALA A 121 17.91 3.05 -7.10
CA ALA A 121 17.34 4.01 -6.15
C ALA A 121 18.02 5.39 -6.25
N LYS A 122 19.36 5.41 -6.34
CA LYS A 122 20.13 6.63 -6.59
C LYS A 122 19.68 7.31 -7.88
N LYS A 123 19.59 6.56 -8.98
CA LYS A 123 19.10 7.07 -10.27
C LYS A 123 17.69 7.64 -10.16
N TYR A 124 16.80 7.00 -9.41
CA TYR A 124 15.46 7.54 -9.16
C TYR A 124 15.51 8.90 -8.45
N ILE A 125 16.20 9.01 -7.31
CA ILE A 125 16.30 10.28 -6.58
C ILE A 125 16.89 11.38 -7.45
N LEU A 126 17.98 11.11 -8.18
CA LEU A 126 18.62 12.10 -9.06
C LEU A 126 17.68 12.58 -10.19
N ARG A 127 16.80 11.72 -10.71
CA ARG A 127 15.78 12.13 -11.70
C ARG A 127 14.71 13.07 -11.15
N THR A 128 14.59 13.19 -9.84
CA THR A 128 13.63 14.12 -9.19
C THR A 128 14.25 15.49 -8.86
N GLN A 129 15.53 15.68 -9.18
CA GLN A 129 16.22 16.95 -8.98
C GLN A 129 15.74 18.00 -9.99
N GLN A 130 15.46 19.20 -9.53
CA GLN A 130 15.17 20.37 -10.35
C GLN A 130 16.47 21.16 -10.62
N ASP A 131 16.45 22.07 -11.58
CA ASP A 131 17.60 22.95 -11.90
C ASP A 131 18.10 23.77 -10.70
N SER A 132 17.22 24.05 -9.73
CA SER A 132 17.55 24.69 -8.45
C SER A 132 18.32 23.80 -7.47
N GLY A 133 18.51 22.52 -7.78
CA GLY A 133 19.06 21.51 -6.90
C GLY A 133 18.05 20.87 -5.94
N LEU A 134 16.81 21.35 -5.89
CA LEU A 134 15.75 20.79 -5.05
C LEU A 134 15.29 19.42 -5.57
N PHE A 135 15.21 18.43 -4.68
CA PHE A 135 14.64 17.11 -4.99
C PHE A 135 13.13 17.10 -4.72
N ARG A 136 12.33 17.18 -5.77
CA ARG A 136 10.87 17.29 -5.66
C ARG A 136 10.19 15.91 -5.77
N SER A 137 9.46 15.52 -4.73
CA SER A 137 8.54 14.37 -4.78
C SER A 137 7.49 14.55 -5.87
N LYS A 138 7.10 13.47 -6.55
CA LYS A 138 5.98 13.51 -7.51
C LYS A 138 4.62 13.61 -6.80
N ARG A 139 4.53 13.05 -5.59
CA ARG A 139 3.36 13.22 -4.73
C ARG A 139 3.14 14.71 -4.41
N ILE A 140 1.99 15.23 -4.78
CA ILE A 140 1.53 16.55 -4.37
C ILE A 140 0.91 16.40 -2.98
N ALA A 141 1.24 17.28 -2.04
CA ALA A 141 0.55 17.34 -0.75
C ALA A 141 -0.92 17.72 -1.01
N GLY A 142 -1.84 16.87 -0.55
CA GLY A 142 -3.28 17.15 -0.62
C GLY A 142 -3.69 18.32 0.25
#